data_AF-A0A7Y5QAA4-F1
#
_entry.id   AF-A0A7Y5QAA4-F1
#
_cell.length_a   1.000
_cell.length_b   1.000
_cell.length_c   1.000
_cell.angle_alpha   90.00
_cell.angle_beta   90.00
_cell.angle_gamma   90.00
#
_symmetry.space_group_name_H-M   'P 1'
#
loop_
_entity.id
_entity.type
_entity.pdbx_description
1 polymer ?
#
loop_
_entity_poly.entity_id
_entity_poly.type
_entity_poly.pdbx_seq_one_letter_code
_entity_poly.pdbx_strand_id
1 'polypeptide(L)'
;MTDYTVFPNGVQSDFVGNITGNVVGEHRHLTQELTATGAITINSGLVKLNHASTIIAATLDAPTAGDELYIVNSSASGTAAHTVTLPAGCTWDGTNNTATLNAPGEALHVIALSATKWFILENIGSVALSTV
;
A
#
# COMPACT_ATOMS: atom_id res chain seq x y z
N MET A 1 41.29 -3.08 10.70
CA MET A 1 41.08 -2.06 9.65
C MET A 1 39.73 -2.36 9.05
N THR A 2 38.73 -1.52 9.31
CA THR A 2 37.39 -1.68 8.70
C THR A 2 37.50 -1.23 7.25
N ASP A 3 37.22 -2.14 6.33
CA ASP A 3 37.24 -1.85 4.90
C ASP A 3 35.95 -1.11 4.54
N TYR A 4 36.04 0.10 3.99
CA TYR A 4 34.88 0.89 3.57
C TYR A 4 34.96 1.11 2.06
N THR A 5 33.91 0.72 1.35
CA THR A 5 33.75 1.04 -0.07
C THR A 5 33.04 2.38 -0.20
N VAL A 6 33.73 3.37 -0.79
CA VAL A 6 33.14 4.67 -1.11
C VAL A 6 32.42 4.57 -2.46
N PHE A 7 31.17 5.01 -2.52
CA PHE A 7 30.40 5.13 -3.76
C PHE A 7 30.23 6.61 -4.14
N PRO A 8 31.21 7.23 -4.83
CA PRO A 8 31.22 8.68 -5.07
C PRO A 8 30.04 9.18 -5.93
N ASN A 9 29.40 8.28 -6.68
CA ASN A 9 28.21 8.58 -7.50
C ASN A 9 26.93 7.92 -6.93
N GLY A 10 26.93 7.55 -5.65
CA GLY A 10 25.86 6.79 -5.03
C GLY A 10 25.79 5.33 -5.49
N VAL A 11 24.75 4.64 -5.02
CA VAL A 11 24.44 3.24 -5.38
C VAL A 11 23.16 3.25 -6.21
N GLN A 12 23.20 2.69 -7.43
CA GLN A 12 22.04 2.58 -8.35
C GLN A 12 21.39 1.18 -8.31
N SER A 13 21.65 0.42 -7.25
CA SER A 13 21.22 -0.98 -7.10
C SER A 13 20.74 -1.22 -5.66
N ASP A 14 20.32 -2.45 -5.39
CA ASP A 14 19.78 -2.82 -4.10
C ASP A 14 20.88 -2.92 -3.05
N PHE A 15 20.60 -2.42 -1.86
CA PHE A 15 21.38 -2.73 -0.68
C PHE A 15 20.75 -3.93 0.04
N VAL A 16 21.54 -4.99 0.25
CA VAL A 16 21.08 -6.18 0.99
C VAL A 16 21.63 -6.12 2.42
N GLY A 17 20.75 -5.96 3.40
CA GLY A 17 21.09 -5.94 4.82
C GLY A 17 20.70 -4.65 5.55
N ASN A 18 21.35 -4.37 6.68
CA ASN A 18 21.10 -3.18 7.50
C ASN A 18 22.00 -2.00 7.09
N ILE A 19 21.42 -0.82 6.92
CA ILE A 19 22.19 0.42 6.80
C ILE A 19 22.42 0.96 8.22
N THR A 20 23.62 0.73 8.77
CA THR A 20 24.02 1.32 10.04
C THR A 20 24.76 2.64 9.76
N GLY A 21 24.01 3.73 9.61
CA GLY A 21 24.56 5.05 9.26
C GLY A 21 23.47 6.06 8.89
N ASN A 22 23.88 7.22 8.36
CA ASN A 22 22.94 8.23 7.87
C ASN A 22 22.60 7.98 6.40
N VAL A 23 21.32 8.00 6.07
CA VAL A 23 20.86 8.10 4.68
C VAL A 23 20.68 9.58 4.38
N VAL A 24 21.59 10.16 3.58
CA VAL A 24 21.48 11.55 3.12
C VAL A 24 20.72 11.57 1.81
N GLY A 25 19.44 11.95 1.83
CA GLY A 25 18.56 11.98 0.66
C GLY A 25 17.09 11.76 1.02
N GLU A 26 16.23 11.72 0.01
CA GLU A 26 14.82 11.38 0.20
C GLU A 26 14.63 9.86 0.25
N HIS A 27 13.88 9.39 1.25
CA HIS A 27 13.25 8.07 1.19
C HIS A 27 11.92 8.23 0.46
N ARG A 28 11.71 7.47 -0.62
CA ARG A 28 10.47 7.47 -1.39
C ARG A 28 9.89 6.06 -1.40
N HIS A 29 8.58 5.98 -1.21
CA HIS A 29 7.86 4.72 -1.36
C HIS A 29 7.76 4.31 -2.83
N LEU A 30 7.75 3.00 -3.09
CA LEU A 30 7.29 2.47 -4.37
C LEU A 30 5.85 2.93 -4.62
N THR A 31 5.51 3.16 -5.88
CA THR A 31 4.17 3.60 -6.27
C THR A 31 3.59 2.69 -7.34
N GLN A 32 2.32 2.34 -7.19
CA GLN A 32 1.54 1.60 -8.19
C GLN A 32 0.23 2.33 -8.43
N GLU A 33 -0.08 2.58 -9.70
CA GLU A 33 -1.37 3.13 -10.12
C GLU A 33 -2.19 2.05 -10.81
N LEU A 34 -3.44 1.92 -10.41
CA LEU A 34 -4.45 1.12 -11.07
C LEU A 34 -5.48 2.07 -11.71
N THR A 35 -5.65 1.96 -13.02
CA THR A 35 -6.72 2.64 -13.78
C THR A 35 -7.80 1.66 -14.24
N ALA A 36 -7.67 0.38 -13.86
CA ALA A 36 -8.61 -0.69 -14.14
C ALA A 36 -8.51 -1.76 -13.05
N THR A 37 -9.51 -2.64 -12.98
CA THR A 37 -9.52 -3.82 -12.10
C THR A 37 -8.27 -4.67 -12.32
N GLY A 38 -7.62 -5.10 -11.23
CA GLY A 38 -6.37 -5.86 -11.28
C GLY A 38 -5.71 -6.04 -9.91
N ALA A 39 -4.61 -6.79 -9.87
CA ALA A 39 -3.89 -7.04 -8.63
C ALA A 39 -2.98 -5.85 -8.26
N ILE A 40 -2.90 -5.56 -6.96
CA ILE A 40 -1.82 -4.79 -6.36
C ILE A 40 -0.61 -5.72 -6.24
N THR A 41 0.53 -5.27 -6.78
CA THR A 41 1.78 -6.05 -6.89
C THR A 41 2.87 -5.58 -5.93
N ILE A 42 2.67 -4.42 -5.30
CA ILE A 42 3.53 -3.94 -4.22
C ILE A 42 2.94 -4.33 -2.87
N ASN A 43 3.80 -4.81 -1.97
CA ASN A 43 3.40 -5.12 -0.60
C ASN A 43 3.67 -3.97 0.37
N SER A 44 4.50 -3.01 -0.04
CA SER A 44 4.77 -1.78 0.72
C SER A 44 4.88 -0.56 -0.21
N GLY A 45 4.33 0.58 0.23
CA GLY A 45 4.35 1.84 -0.50
C GLY A 45 2.98 2.43 -0.81
N LEU A 46 2.85 3.12 -1.95
CA LEU A 46 1.66 3.88 -2.34
C LEU A 46 0.90 3.22 -3.49
N VAL A 47 -0.37 2.89 -3.26
CA VAL A 47 -1.32 2.43 -4.27
C VAL A 47 -2.31 3.54 -4.57
N LYS A 48 -2.47 3.84 -5.86
CA LYS A 48 -3.41 4.83 -6.38
C LYS A 48 -4.49 4.14 -7.20
N LEU A 49 -5.74 4.23 -6.75
CA LEU A 49 -6.91 3.81 -7.51
C LEU A 49 -7.43 5.05 -8.25
N ASN A 50 -7.21 5.13 -9.56
CA ASN A 50 -7.41 6.35 -10.34
C ASN A 50 -8.37 6.12 -11.50
N HIS A 51 -9.67 6.14 -11.22
CA HIS A 51 -10.68 6.14 -12.26
C HIS A 51 -12.02 6.76 -11.81
N ALA A 52 -12.46 7.82 -12.48
CA ALA A 52 -13.65 8.58 -12.04
C ALA A 52 -14.99 7.81 -12.14
N SER A 53 -15.16 6.93 -13.14
CA SER A 53 -16.45 6.26 -13.43
C SER A 53 -16.42 4.73 -13.38
N THR A 54 -15.38 4.09 -13.91
CA THR A 54 -15.14 2.64 -13.80
C THR A 54 -14.71 2.26 -12.40
N ILE A 55 -15.40 1.28 -11.81
CA ILE A 55 -14.99 0.69 -10.54
C ILE A 55 -13.71 -0.13 -10.74
N ILE A 56 -12.70 0.13 -9.91
CA ILE A 56 -11.52 -0.72 -9.76
C ILE A 56 -11.80 -1.69 -8.62
N ALA A 57 -11.88 -2.99 -8.93
CA ALA A 57 -11.91 -4.06 -7.95
C ALA A 57 -10.49 -4.62 -7.80
N ALA A 58 -9.69 -4.05 -6.91
CA ALA A 58 -8.33 -4.49 -6.69
C ALA A 58 -8.26 -5.69 -5.74
N THR A 59 -7.29 -6.57 -5.99
CA THR A 59 -6.91 -7.64 -5.05
C THR A 59 -5.52 -7.37 -4.50
N LEU A 60 -5.29 -7.75 -3.25
CA LEU A 60 -3.98 -7.69 -2.62
C LEU A 60 -3.62 -9.11 -2.14
N ASP A 61 -2.35 -9.48 -2.26
CA ASP A 61 -1.88 -10.76 -1.74
C ASP A 61 -1.84 -10.76 -0.20
N ALA A 62 -1.61 -11.94 0.38
CA ALA A 62 -1.45 -12.03 1.84
C ALA A 62 -0.21 -11.22 2.29
N PRO A 63 -0.31 -10.43 3.37
CA PRO A 63 0.81 -9.62 3.83
C PRO A 63 1.95 -10.44 4.42
N THR A 64 3.11 -9.82 4.55
CA THR A 64 4.18 -10.21 5.48
C THR A 64 4.23 -9.21 6.63
N ALA A 65 4.52 -9.66 7.85
CA ALA A 65 4.62 -8.75 9.00
C ALA A 65 5.63 -7.62 8.74
N GLY A 66 5.21 -6.38 8.96
CA GLY A 66 6.00 -5.17 8.68
C GLY A 66 5.72 -4.51 7.32
N ASP A 67 4.97 -5.16 6.43
CA ASP A 67 4.49 -4.50 5.20
C ASP A 67 3.64 -3.27 5.54
N GLU A 68 3.86 -2.16 4.83
CA GLU A 68 3.16 -0.88 5.06
C GLU A 68 2.63 -0.30 3.76
N LEU A 69 1.31 -0.10 3.67
CA LEU A 69 0.65 0.40 2.47
C LEU A 69 -0.18 1.66 2.74
N TYR A 70 -0.12 2.57 1.78
CA TYR A 70 -1.04 3.67 1.59
C TYR A 70 -1.90 3.34 0.38
N ILE A 71 -3.21 3.20 0.56
CA ILE A 71 -4.16 2.93 -0.52
C ILE A 71 -5.05 4.15 -0.65
N VAL A 72 -5.04 4.80 -1.81
CA VAL A 72 -5.72 6.09 -2.01
C VAL A 72 -6.62 6.01 -3.24
N ASN A 73 -7.88 6.47 -3.10
CA ASN A 73 -8.68 6.83 -4.26
C ASN A 73 -8.18 8.19 -4.77
N SER A 74 -7.34 8.17 -5.80
CA SER A 74 -6.73 9.36 -6.38
C SER A 74 -7.47 9.87 -7.62
N SER A 75 -8.72 9.44 -7.81
CA SER A 75 -9.56 9.89 -8.91
C SER A 75 -9.76 11.41 -8.83
N ALA A 76 -9.77 12.10 -9.98
CA ALA A 76 -10.01 13.55 -10.01
C ALA A 76 -11.45 13.94 -9.61
N SER A 77 -12.41 13.01 -9.74
CA SER A 77 -13.83 13.22 -9.42
C SER A 77 -14.56 11.87 -9.33
N GLY A 78 -15.88 11.91 -9.13
CA GLY A 78 -16.77 10.74 -9.15
C GLY A 78 -16.99 10.13 -7.78
N THR A 79 -17.82 9.08 -7.74
CA THR A 79 -18.11 8.31 -6.51
C THR A 79 -18.09 6.79 -6.77
N ALA A 80 -17.29 6.37 -7.77
CA ALA A 80 -17.12 4.95 -8.06
C ALA A 80 -16.52 4.26 -6.82
N ALA A 81 -17.23 3.26 -6.30
CA ALA A 81 -16.84 2.51 -5.12
C ALA A 81 -15.72 1.53 -5.46
N HIS A 82 -14.48 2.02 -5.51
CA HIS A 82 -13.30 1.17 -5.68
C HIS A 82 -13.14 0.25 -4.47
N THR A 83 -12.74 -0.99 -4.71
CA THR A 83 -12.53 -1.95 -3.64
C THR A 83 -11.10 -2.47 -3.63
N VAL A 84 -10.58 -2.76 -2.44
CA VAL A 84 -9.39 -3.59 -2.26
C VAL A 84 -9.76 -4.77 -1.40
N THR A 85 -9.63 -5.96 -1.96
CA THR A 85 -10.02 -7.22 -1.33
C THR A 85 -8.78 -8.03 -0.99
N LEU A 86 -8.68 -8.43 0.28
CA LEU A 86 -7.67 -9.36 0.77
C LEU A 86 -8.07 -10.81 0.48
N PRO A 87 -7.12 -11.76 0.46
CA PRO A 87 -7.44 -13.17 0.32
C PRO A 87 -8.25 -13.68 1.50
N ALA A 88 -8.94 -14.80 1.32
CA ALA A 88 -9.70 -15.43 2.40
C ALA A 88 -8.81 -15.68 3.64
N GLY A 89 -9.33 -15.35 4.83
CA GLY A 89 -8.61 -15.48 6.10
C GLY A 89 -7.68 -14.30 6.42
N CYS A 90 -7.49 -13.34 5.51
CA CYS A 90 -6.79 -12.10 5.77
C CYS A 90 -7.79 -10.97 6.11
N THR A 91 -7.41 -10.07 7.01
CA THR A 91 -8.30 -9.00 7.50
C THR A 91 -7.60 -7.65 7.62
N TRP A 92 -8.34 -6.58 7.36
CA TRP A 92 -7.91 -5.19 7.55
C TRP A 92 -7.88 -4.80 9.03
N ASP A 93 -8.86 -5.29 9.80
CA ASP A 93 -9.14 -4.87 11.18
C ASP A 93 -9.33 -6.04 12.16
N GLY A 94 -9.12 -7.29 11.69
CA GLY A 94 -9.43 -8.51 12.44
C GLY A 94 -10.77 -9.16 12.08
N THR A 95 -11.60 -8.52 11.25
CA THR A 95 -12.90 -9.07 10.81
C THR A 95 -13.09 -8.93 9.30
N ASN A 96 -12.94 -7.71 8.79
CA ASN A 96 -13.29 -7.36 7.41
C ASN A 96 -12.13 -7.60 6.46
N ASN A 97 -12.40 -8.14 5.27
CA ASN A 97 -11.39 -8.42 4.24
C ASN A 97 -11.46 -7.46 3.05
N THR A 98 -12.46 -6.57 3.02
CA THR A 98 -12.67 -5.65 1.90
C THR A 98 -12.74 -4.22 2.38
N ALA A 99 -11.96 -3.36 1.73
CA ALA A 99 -12.01 -1.91 1.90
C ALA A 99 -12.67 -1.29 0.67
N THR A 100 -13.60 -0.35 0.87
CA THR A 100 -14.32 0.35 -0.19
C THR A 100 -14.06 1.85 -0.09
N LEU A 101 -13.42 2.39 -1.13
CA LEU A 101 -13.08 3.80 -1.29
C LEU A 101 -13.99 4.39 -2.38
N ASN A 102 -15.08 5.03 -1.99
CA ASN A 102 -16.13 5.55 -2.86
C ASN A 102 -16.08 7.05 -3.13
N ALA A 103 -15.06 7.77 -2.64
CA ALA A 103 -14.85 9.17 -2.97
C ALA A 103 -13.36 9.53 -3.21
N PRO A 104 -13.08 10.52 -4.08
CA PRO A 104 -11.75 11.11 -4.22
C PRO A 104 -11.17 11.57 -2.89
N GLY A 105 -9.90 11.24 -2.66
CA GLY A 105 -9.17 11.62 -1.44
C GLY A 105 -9.43 10.70 -0.24
N GLU A 106 -10.30 9.70 -0.37
CA GLU A 106 -10.38 8.63 0.62
C GLU A 106 -9.11 7.78 0.58
N ALA A 107 -8.66 7.35 1.77
CA ALA A 107 -7.45 6.56 1.89
C ALA A 107 -7.44 5.66 3.12
N LEU A 108 -6.66 4.58 3.01
CA LEU A 108 -6.26 3.70 4.10
C LEU A 108 -4.75 3.71 4.23
N HIS A 109 -4.27 3.93 5.44
CA HIS A 109 -2.88 3.69 5.81
C HIS A 109 -2.83 2.51 6.78
N VAL A 110 -2.10 1.47 6.41
CA VAL A 110 -2.09 0.19 7.11
C VAL A 110 -0.68 -0.37 7.28
N ILE A 111 -0.49 -1.12 8.35
CA ILE A 111 0.72 -1.94 8.57
C ILE A 111 0.34 -3.37 8.91
N ALA A 112 1.05 -4.34 8.34
CA ALA A 112 0.82 -5.75 8.59
C ALA A 112 1.40 -6.18 9.94
N LEU A 113 0.56 -6.76 10.80
CA LEU A 113 0.97 -7.35 12.08
C LEU A 113 1.36 -8.83 11.95
N SER A 114 0.82 -9.51 10.95
CA SER A 114 1.06 -10.94 10.69
C SER A 114 0.74 -11.27 9.22
N ALA A 115 0.92 -12.54 8.84
CA ALA A 115 0.57 -13.04 7.51
C ALA A 115 -0.94 -12.96 7.17
N THR A 116 -1.79 -12.59 8.12
CA THR A 116 -3.26 -12.58 7.96
C THR A 116 -3.93 -11.34 8.54
N LYS A 117 -3.18 -10.43 9.16
CA LYS A 117 -3.76 -9.29 9.87
C LYS A 117 -3.02 -8.02 9.57
N TRP A 118 -3.75 -7.07 9.00
CA TRP A 118 -3.35 -5.68 8.98
C TRP A 118 -3.82 -4.95 10.25
N PHE A 119 -3.22 -3.80 10.48
CA PHE A 119 -3.61 -2.81 11.46
C PHE A 119 -3.80 -1.49 10.73
N ILE A 120 -4.97 -0.87 10.92
CA ILE A 120 -5.28 0.42 10.33
C ILE A 120 -4.67 1.51 11.21
N LEU A 121 -3.70 2.22 10.64
CA LEU A 121 -3.08 3.40 11.24
C LEU A 121 -3.98 4.61 11.04
N GLU A 122 -4.54 4.75 9.83
CA GLU A 122 -5.43 5.86 9.48
C GLU A 122 -6.49 5.43 8.46
N ASN A 123 -7.72 5.90 8.66
CA ASN A 123 -8.83 5.80 7.72
C ASN A 123 -9.31 7.23 7.41
N ILE A 124 -9.06 7.69 6.18
CA ILE A 124 -9.29 9.07 5.73
C ILE A 124 -10.54 9.12 4.86
N GLY A 125 -11.38 10.14 5.11
CA GLY A 125 -12.65 10.36 4.39
C GLY A 125 -13.77 9.56 5.03
N SER A 126 -14.00 8.32 4.60
CA SER A 126 -14.92 7.34 5.22
C SER A 126 -14.77 5.95 4.56
N VAL A 127 -13.56 5.40 4.49
CA VAL A 127 -13.36 4.09 3.85
C VAL A 127 -14.17 3.02 4.57
N ALA A 128 -15.12 2.42 3.85
CA ALA A 128 -16.01 1.41 4.40
C ALA A 128 -15.32 0.04 4.41
N LEU A 129 -15.47 -0.69 5.52
CA LEU A 129 -14.94 -2.04 5.68
C LEU A 129 -16.08 -3.06 5.73
N SER A 130 -15.92 -4.17 5.02
CA SER A 130 -16.90 -5.26 5.01
C SER A 130 -16.25 -6.63 4.84
N THR A 131 -17.06 -7.66 5.11
CA THR A 131 -16.77 -9.05 4.74
C THR A 131 -17.45 -9.37 3.42
N VAL A 132 -16.77 -10.07 2.52
CA VAL A 132 -17.31 -10.59 1.25
C VAL A 132 -17.45 -12.09 1.33
#